data_AF-A0A7W4B7S2-F1
#
_entry.id   AF-A0A7W4B7S2-F1
#
_cell.length_a   1.000
_cell.length_b   1.000
_cell.length_c   1.000
_cell.angle_alpha   90.00
_cell.angle_beta   90.00
_cell.angle_gamma   90.00
#
_symmetry.space_group_name_H-M   'P 1'
#
loop_
_entity.id
_entity.type
_entity.pdbx_description
1 polymer ?
#
loop_
_entity_poly.entity_id
_entity_poly.type
_entity_poly.pdbx_seq_one_letter_code
_entity_poly.pdbx_strand_id
1 'polypeptide(L)'
;MRVITLLITLGCLTLSGCSSVFDKHVEYKYVEPNNYPTLKAVGYAPISLQQGNNSSQKQLMAIKASKLEAYRELTEQVYGQQITAGTTVEGSIAKDDYLQSKVHGIIKGAQIIKTYAVNDTYITELELNMKRVHDLYIGEIKPREVKKVTYY
;
A
#
# COMPACT_ATOMS: atom_id res chain seq x y z
N MET A 1 -37.38 60.74 -9.20
CA MET A 1 -36.92 59.79 -10.25
C MET A 1 -35.40 59.79 -10.41
N ARG A 2 -34.74 60.80 -11.02
CA ARG A 2 -33.29 60.81 -11.33
C ARG A 2 -32.33 60.32 -10.23
N VAL A 3 -32.57 60.66 -8.96
CA VAL A 3 -31.72 60.23 -7.82
C VAL A 3 -31.81 58.71 -7.55
N ILE A 4 -33.00 58.13 -7.70
CA ILE A 4 -33.24 56.69 -7.45
C ILE A 4 -32.52 55.85 -8.51
N THR A 5 -32.58 56.24 -9.79
CA THR A 5 -31.81 55.61 -10.86
C THR A 5 -30.31 55.69 -10.64
N LEU A 6 -29.80 56.78 -10.04
CA LEU A 6 -28.37 56.96 -9.77
C LEU A 6 -27.89 56.10 -8.58
N LEU A 7 -28.72 55.90 -7.55
CA LEU A 7 -28.44 54.96 -6.47
C LEU A 7 -28.41 53.51 -6.98
N ILE A 8 -29.37 53.12 -7.83
CA ILE A 8 -29.48 51.76 -8.39
C ILE A 8 -28.27 51.44 -9.28
N THR A 9 -27.82 52.37 -10.12
CA THR A 9 -26.60 52.17 -10.92
C THR A 9 -25.34 52.05 -10.06
N LEU A 10 -25.21 52.88 -9.02
CA LEU A 10 -24.02 52.88 -8.15
C LEU A 10 -23.93 51.57 -7.33
N GLY A 11 -25.05 51.06 -6.81
CA GLY A 11 -25.11 49.79 -6.09
C GLY A 11 -24.85 48.56 -6.97
N CYS A 12 -24.95 48.67 -8.29
CA CYS A 12 -24.66 47.56 -9.21
C CYS A 12 -23.14 47.33 -9.36
N LEU A 13 -22.33 48.40 -9.35
CA LEU A 13 -20.86 48.29 -9.44
C LEU A 13 -20.22 47.65 -8.20
N THR A 14 -20.91 47.65 -7.05
CA THR A 14 -20.40 47.06 -5.81
C THR A 14 -20.56 45.54 -5.70
N LEU A 15 -21.23 44.88 -6.66
CA LEU A 15 -21.33 43.40 -6.70
C LEU A 15 -20.28 42.75 -7.62
N SER A 16 -19.61 43.52 -8.49
CA SER A 16 -18.57 43.03 -9.40
C SER A 16 -17.19 42.98 -8.72
N GLY A 17 -17.02 42.11 -7.72
CA GLY A 17 -15.74 41.91 -7.03
C GLY A 17 -15.63 40.58 -6.27
N CYS A 18 -14.54 39.85 -6.52
CA CYS A 18 -14.09 38.62 -5.82
C CYS A 18 -14.72 37.26 -6.20
N SER A 19 -14.93 36.99 -7.49
CA SER A 19 -14.86 35.61 -8.01
C SER A 19 -13.40 35.24 -8.34
N SER A 20 -12.67 34.66 -7.39
CA SER A 20 -11.27 34.25 -7.58
C SER A 20 -11.16 32.90 -8.32
N VAL A 21 -11.45 32.90 -9.64
CA VAL A 21 -11.49 31.71 -10.51
C VAL A 21 -10.08 31.22 -10.91
N PHE A 22 -9.21 31.02 -9.93
CA PHE A 22 -7.82 30.60 -10.16
C PHE A 22 -7.69 29.07 -10.02
N ASP A 23 -8.21 28.34 -11.02
CA ASP A 23 -8.39 26.88 -10.98
C ASP A 23 -7.06 26.10 -11.16
N LYS A 24 -6.29 26.04 -10.08
CA LYS A 24 -4.91 25.52 -10.01
C LYS A 24 -4.83 24.02 -10.31
N HIS A 25 -4.68 23.67 -11.59
CA HIS A 25 -4.30 22.34 -12.03
C HIS A 25 -2.85 22.04 -11.58
N VAL A 26 -2.67 21.16 -10.59
CA VAL A 26 -1.35 20.83 -9.97
C VAL A 26 -0.65 19.67 -10.67
N GLU A 27 0.67 19.82 -10.84
CA GLU A 27 1.48 19.10 -11.83
C GLU A 27 3.00 19.19 -11.47
N TYR A 28 3.87 18.22 -11.06
CA TYR A 28 3.91 16.76 -10.74
C TYR A 28 4.83 15.83 -11.62
N LYS A 29 5.51 14.83 -11.02
CA LYS A 29 6.24 13.71 -11.69
C LYS A 29 6.79 12.65 -10.68
N TYR A 30 6.50 11.36 -10.92
CA TYR A 30 7.05 10.24 -10.12
C TYR A 30 8.57 10.07 -10.29
N VAL A 31 9.23 9.66 -9.21
CA VAL A 31 10.66 9.32 -9.16
C VAL A 31 10.81 7.87 -8.74
N GLU A 32 11.35 7.03 -9.63
CA GLU A 32 11.62 5.62 -9.32
C GLU A 32 12.73 5.47 -8.27
N PRO A 33 12.60 4.56 -7.29
CA PRO A 33 13.67 4.27 -6.34
C PRO A 33 14.87 3.61 -7.03
N ASN A 34 16.08 4.03 -6.64
CA ASN A 34 17.36 3.56 -7.22
C ASN A 34 17.59 2.04 -7.14
N ASN A 35 16.86 1.32 -6.28
CA ASN A 35 16.91 -0.13 -6.16
C ASN A 35 15.56 -0.66 -5.61
N TYR A 36 15.20 -1.87 -6.00
CA TYR A 36 14.02 -2.58 -5.50
C TYR A 36 14.46 -3.83 -4.72
N PRO A 37 14.29 -3.89 -3.39
CA PRO A 37 14.68 -5.06 -2.62
C PRO A 37 13.82 -6.28 -2.95
N THR A 38 14.35 -7.47 -2.66
CA THR A 38 13.62 -8.73 -2.73
C THR A 38 13.50 -9.31 -1.33
N LEU A 39 12.27 -9.45 -0.82
CA LEU A 39 12.00 -10.04 0.48
C LEU A 39 11.78 -11.55 0.36
N LYS A 40 12.03 -12.29 1.44
CA LYS A 40 11.88 -13.76 1.50
C LYS A 40 11.31 -14.15 2.87
N ALA A 41 10.39 -15.09 2.90
CA ALA A 41 9.73 -15.56 4.12
C ALA A 41 9.54 -17.09 4.11
N VAL A 42 9.50 -17.70 5.28
CA VAL A 42 9.47 -19.15 5.49
C VAL A 42 8.46 -19.54 6.56
N GLY A 43 7.36 -20.17 6.15
CA GLY A 43 6.35 -20.67 7.08
C GLY A 43 6.49 -22.17 7.33
N TYR A 44 6.16 -22.58 8.56
CA TYR A 44 6.39 -23.94 9.07
C TYR A 44 5.10 -24.55 9.62
N ALA A 45 4.83 -25.82 9.33
CA ALA A 45 3.66 -26.52 9.87
C ALA A 45 3.95 -28.00 10.19
N PRO A 46 4.05 -28.36 11.48
CA PRO A 46 4.08 -29.76 11.92
C PRO A 46 2.79 -30.49 11.52
N ILE A 47 2.93 -31.62 10.82
CA ILE A 47 1.86 -32.45 10.26
C ILE A 47 1.10 -33.13 11.40
N SER A 48 1.80 -33.68 12.40
CA SER A 48 1.19 -34.33 13.56
C SER A 48 0.15 -33.46 14.27
N LEU A 49 0.43 -32.16 14.39
CA LEU A 49 -0.42 -31.17 15.07
C LEU A 49 -1.64 -30.72 14.25
N GLN A 50 -1.69 -31.00 12.95
CA GLN A 50 -2.82 -30.57 12.11
C GLN A 50 -4.10 -31.35 12.42
N GLN A 51 -5.24 -30.70 12.14
CA GLN A 51 -6.54 -31.35 12.14
C GLN A 51 -6.73 -32.19 10.86
N GLY A 52 -7.36 -33.34 11.00
CA GLY A 52 -7.63 -34.28 9.90
C GLY A 52 -7.87 -35.69 10.41
N ASN A 53 -8.80 -36.40 9.77
CA ASN A 53 -9.23 -37.76 10.15
C ASN A 53 -8.25 -38.85 9.67
N ASN A 54 -7.29 -38.50 8.80
CA ASN A 54 -6.22 -39.37 8.32
C ASN A 54 -4.94 -38.57 8.02
N SER A 55 -3.83 -39.27 7.81
CA SER A 55 -2.51 -38.69 7.52
C SER A 55 -2.52 -37.76 6.30
N SER A 56 -3.16 -38.15 5.20
CA SER A 56 -3.25 -37.35 3.97
C SER A 56 -3.99 -36.03 4.20
N GLN A 57 -5.06 -36.02 5.00
CA GLN A 57 -5.76 -34.79 5.39
C GLN A 57 -4.85 -33.89 6.25
N LYS A 58 -4.12 -34.46 7.22
CA LYS A 58 -3.16 -33.69 8.03
C LYS A 58 -2.04 -33.09 7.19
N GLN A 59 -1.48 -33.82 6.22
CA GLN A 59 -0.48 -33.31 5.27
C GLN A 59 -1.05 -32.17 4.42
N LEU A 60 -2.27 -32.32 3.87
CA LEU A 60 -2.92 -31.26 3.11
C LEU A 60 -3.23 -30.00 3.93
N MET A 61 -3.48 -30.14 5.24
CA MET A 61 -3.62 -28.99 6.14
C MET A 61 -2.26 -28.38 6.50
N ALA A 62 -1.21 -29.18 6.67
CA ALA A 62 0.15 -28.68 6.92
C ALA A 62 0.67 -27.84 5.74
N ILE A 63 0.44 -28.29 4.49
CA ILE A 63 0.77 -27.54 3.26
C ILE A 63 0.01 -26.19 3.19
N LYS A 64 -1.21 -26.11 3.75
CA LYS A 64 -1.97 -24.86 3.84
C LYS A 64 -1.49 -23.96 4.97
N ALA A 65 -1.20 -24.53 6.14
CA ALA A 65 -0.73 -23.81 7.31
C ALA A 65 0.67 -23.21 7.09
N SER A 66 1.62 -23.97 6.54
CA SER A 66 2.97 -23.45 6.24
C SER A 66 2.92 -22.33 5.20
N LYS A 67 2.03 -22.44 4.20
CA LYS A 67 1.78 -21.37 3.24
C LYS A 67 1.16 -20.13 3.89
N LEU A 68 0.17 -20.30 4.77
CA LEU A 68 -0.46 -19.19 5.48
C LEU A 68 0.54 -18.45 6.38
N GLU A 69 1.40 -19.19 7.10
CA GLU A 69 2.44 -18.56 7.91
C GLU A 69 3.49 -17.84 7.06
N ALA A 70 3.91 -18.41 5.94
CA ALA A 70 4.87 -17.74 5.06
C ALA A 70 4.30 -16.40 4.53
N TYR A 71 2.99 -16.34 4.26
CA TYR A 71 2.31 -15.08 3.92
C TYR A 71 2.21 -14.12 5.11
N ARG A 72 1.99 -14.61 6.34
CA ARG A 72 2.01 -13.81 7.57
C ARG A 72 3.38 -13.13 7.73
N GLU A 73 4.45 -13.90 7.77
CA GLU A 73 5.81 -13.39 8.00
C GLU A 73 6.24 -12.43 6.87
N LEU A 74 5.98 -12.78 5.60
CA LEU A 74 6.24 -11.89 4.46
C LEU A 74 5.53 -10.54 4.63
N THR A 75 4.30 -10.57 5.15
CA THR A 75 3.50 -9.36 5.33
C THR A 75 3.99 -8.54 6.53
N GLU A 76 4.42 -9.18 7.62
CA GLU A 76 5.10 -8.51 8.75
C GLU A 76 6.37 -7.78 8.27
N GLN A 77 7.20 -8.41 7.43
CA GLN A 77 8.37 -7.75 6.81
C GLN A 77 7.98 -6.53 5.96
N VAL A 78 6.90 -6.61 5.17
CA VAL A 78 6.43 -5.50 4.32
C VAL A 78 5.86 -4.33 5.13
N TYR A 79 5.05 -4.59 6.15
CA TYR A 79 4.55 -3.53 7.03
C TYR A 79 5.69 -2.85 7.79
N GLY A 80 6.67 -3.61 8.28
CA GLY A 80 7.90 -3.05 8.87
C GLY A 80 8.66 -2.13 7.90
N GLN A 81 8.86 -2.58 6.65
CA GLN A 81 9.51 -1.77 5.62
C GLN A 81 8.74 -0.49 5.28
N GLN A 82 7.40 -0.54 5.26
CA GLN A 82 6.54 0.64 5.04
C GLN A 82 6.63 1.64 6.20
N ILE A 83 6.64 1.17 7.45
CA ILE A 83 6.79 2.03 8.64
C ILE A 83 8.14 2.73 8.62
N THR A 84 9.23 2.02 8.31
CA THR A 84 10.58 2.61 8.17
C THR A 84 10.62 3.67 7.07
N ALA A 85 10.08 3.39 5.88
CA ALA A 85 10.06 4.33 4.76
C ALA A 85 9.22 5.59 5.06
N GLY A 86 8.16 5.47 5.86
CA GLY A 86 7.31 6.57 6.29
C GLY A 86 7.78 7.32 7.53
N THR A 87 9.05 7.19 7.95
CA THR A 87 9.58 7.81 9.18
C THR A 87 10.81 8.68 8.91
N THR A 88 10.58 9.96 8.62
CA THR A 88 11.62 11.00 8.72
C THR A 88 12.00 11.25 10.17
N VAL A 89 13.29 11.53 10.43
CA VAL A 89 13.92 11.54 11.76
C VAL A 89 13.18 12.38 12.81
N GLU A 90 12.64 13.54 12.40
CA GLU A 90 11.94 14.50 13.27
C GLU A 90 10.62 13.96 13.86
N GLY A 91 9.99 12.96 13.25
CA GLY A 91 8.66 12.46 13.63
C GLY A 91 8.65 11.32 14.66
N SER A 92 9.79 10.96 15.24
CA SER A 92 10.00 9.65 15.90
C SER A 92 9.28 9.44 17.24
N ILE A 93 8.75 10.50 17.87
CA ILE A 93 8.24 10.45 19.26
C ILE A 93 6.76 10.02 19.34
N ALA A 94 5.99 10.11 18.25
CA ALA A 94 4.53 9.95 18.26
C ALA A 94 4.02 8.63 17.65
N LYS A 95 4.83 7.56 17.63
CA LYS A 95 4.66 6.45 16.66
C LYS A 95 4.42 5.03 17.21
N ASP A 96 4.54 4.81 18.52
CA ASP A 96 4.37 3.46 19.11
C ASP A 96 2.96 2.88 18.88
N ASP A 97 1.90 3.69 18.99
CA ASP A 97 0.50 3.23 18.84
C ASP A 97 0.18 2.63 17.46
N TYR A 98 0.96 2.96 16.42
CA TYR A 98 0.70 2.46 15.06
C TYR A 98 1.23 1.04 14.82
N LEU A 99 2.03 0.49 15.75
CA LEU A 99 2.60 -0.86 15.67
C LEU A 99 1.55 -1.98 15.80
N GLN A 100 0.36 -1.69 16.33
CA GLN A 100 -0.77 -2.62 16.51
C GLN A 100 -1.53 -2.96 15.20
N SER A 101 -0.84 -3.00 14.06
CA SER A 101 -1.43 -3.25 12.74
C SER A 101 -1.62 -4.74 12.46
N LYS A 102 -2.87 -5.23 12.50
CA LYS A 102 -3.21 -6.65 12.22
C LYS A 102 -2.92 -7.04 10.76
N VAL A 103 -1.81 -7.74 10.56
CA VAL A 103 -1.41 -8.39 9.31
C VAL A 103 -2.49 -9.36 8.81
N HIS A 104 -3.17 -8.99 7.72
CA HIS A 104 -4.30 -9.71 7.10
C HIS A 104 -4.08 -10.06 5.61
N GLY A 105 -2.91 -9.74 5.05
CA GLY A 105 -2.69 -9.72 3.61
C GLY A 105 -2.21 -11.03 2.99
N ILE A 106 -2.77 -11.37 1.83
CA ILE A 106 -2.01 -12.05 0.77
C ILE A 106 -1.39 -10.95 -0.09
N ILE A 107 -0.06 -10.89 -0.18
CA ILE A 107 0.60 -9.83 -0.94
C ILE A 107 0.60 -10.12 -2.44
N LYS A 108 -0.02 -9.22 -3.22
CA LYS A 108 0.03 -9.22 -4.69
C LYS A 108 1.49 -9.23 -5.15
N GLY A 109 1.83 -10.17 -6.04
CA GLY A 109 3.18 -10.28 -6.62
C GLY A 109 4.11 -11.24 -5.89
N ALA A 110 3.78 -11.71 -4.68
CA ALA A 110 4.53 -12.77 -3.99
C ALA A 110 4.48 -14.10 -4.76
N GLN A 111 5.56 -14.87 -4.68
CA GLN A 111 5.72 -16.13 -5.40
C GLN A 111 6.19 -17.23 -4.45
N ILE A 112 5.60 -18.42 -4.54
CA ILE A 112 6.08 -19.61 -3.83
C ILE A 112 7.28 -20.16 -4.61
N ILE A 113 8.44 -20.21 -3.95
CA ILE A 113 9.67 -20.77 -4.53
C ILE A 113 9.72 -22.28 -4.34
N LYS A 114 9.37 -22.76 -3.13
CA LYS A 114 9.29 -24.18 -2.80
C LYS A 114 8.34 -24.46 -1.64
N THR A 115 7.69 -25.63 -1.68
CA THR A 115 6.99 -26.24 -0.53
C THR A 115 7.43 -27.70 -0.45
N TYR A 116 7.94 -28.12 0.71
CA TYR A 116 8.50 -29.47 0.92
C TYR A 116 8.35 -29.89 2.37
N ALA A 117 8.48 -31.19 2.65
CA ALA A 117 8.46 -31.73 4.01
C ALA A 117 9.89 -32.03 4.50
N VAL A 118 10.15 -31.75 5.78
CA VAL A 118 11.35 -32.17 6.52
C VAL A 118 10.88 -32.79 7.83
N ASN A 119 11.10 -34.10 8.00
CA ASN A 119 10.57 -34.88 9.11
C ASN A 119 9.04 -34.71 9.22
N ASP A 120 8.51 -34.29 10.38
CA ASP A 120 7.09 -34.01 10.58
C ASP A 120 6.64 -32.63 10.07
N THR A 121 7.53 -31.75 9.58
CA THR A 121 7.18 -30.35 9.29
C THR A 121 7.15 -30.05 7.79
N TYR A 122 6.05 -29.49 7.28
CA TYR A 122 6.05 -28.81 5.99
C TYR A 122 6.63 -27.41 6.10
N ILE A 123 7.50 -27.07 5.15
CA ILE A 123 8.14 -25.78 4.98
C ILE A 123 7.63 -25.18 3.66
N THR A 124 7.23 -23.90 3.67
CA THR A 124 6.90 -23.14 2.46
C THR A 124 7.71 -21.86 2.42
N GLU A 125 8.43 -21.65 1.32
CA GLU A 125 9.25 -20.46 1.09
C GLU A 125 8.61 -19.55 0.04
N LEU A 126 8.43 -18.29 0.42
CA LEU A 126 7.97 -17.21 -0.46
C LEU A 126 9.12 -16.27 -0.81
N GLU A 127 9.03 -15.67 -1.99
CA GLU A 127 9.84 -14.54 -2.42
C GLU A 127 8.94 -13.41 -2.95
N LEU A 128 9.34 -12.16 -2.72
CA LEU A 128 8.63 -10.96 -3.14
C LEU A 128 9.62 -9.93 -3.69
N ASN A 129 9.67 -9.81 -5.01
CA ASN A 129 10.45 -8.79 -5.69
C ASN A 129 9.68 -7.46 -5.70
N MET A 130 10.22 -6.40 -5.09
CA MET A 130 9.50 -5.12 -4.98
C MET A 130 9.31 -4.40 -6.32
N LYS A 131 10.14 -4.66 -7.34
CA LYS A 131 9.90 -4.12 -8.68
C LYS A 131 8.61 -4.68 -9.26
N ARG A 132 8.36 -5.98 -9.07
CA ARG A 132 7.11 -6.64 -9.50
C ARG A 132 5.89 -6.06 -8.77
N VAL A 133 6.00 -5.71 -7.49
CA VAL A 133 4.93 -5.04 -6.73
C VAL A 133 4.66 -3.63 -7.30
N HIS A 134 5.73 -2.88 -7.57
CA HIS A 134 5.67 -1.53 -8.15
C HIS A 134 5.05 -1.53 -9.56
N ASP A 135 5.50 -2.43 -10.43
CA ASP A 135 4.99 -2.61 -11.80
C ASP A 135 3.48 -2.93 -11.80
N LEU A 136 3.03 -3.80 -10.89
CA LEU A 136 1.60 -4.11 -10.70
C LEU A 136 0.80 -2.90 -10.20
N TYR A 137 1.35 -2.14 -9.25
CA TYR A 137 0.68 -0.96 -8.69
C TYR A 137 0.48 0.14 -9.75
N ILE A 138 1.53 0.50 -10.50
CA ILE A 138 1.45 1.48 -11.60
C ILE A 138 0.40 1.07 -12.64
N GLY A 139 0.30 -0.23 -12.96
CA GLY A 139 -0.72 -0.76 -13.87
C GLY A 139 -2.15 -0.55 -13.39
N GLU A 140 -2.41 -0.64 -12.08
CA GLU A 140 -3.73 -0.42 -11.48
C GLU A 140 -4.08 1.08 -11.36
N ILE A 141 -3.17 1.94 -10.89
CA ILE A 141 -3.47 3.35 -10.63
C ILE A 141 -3.35 4.30 -11.84
N LYS A 142 -2.72 3.87 -12.96
CA LYS A 142 -2.47 4.70 -14.15
C LYS A 142 -1.97 6.11 -13.78
N PRO A 143 -0.80 6.23 -13.12
CA PRO A 143 -0.42 7.38 -12.31
C PRO A 143 -0.49 8.69 -13.09
N ARG A 144 -1.42 9.55 -12.71
CA ARG A 144 -1.49 10.95 -13.17
C ARG A 144 -0.64 11.83 -12.28
N GLU A 145 0.67 11.60 -12.36
CA GLU A 145 1.59 12.71 -12.24
C GLU A 145 1.69 13.38 -13.63
N VAL A 146 1.70 14.71 -13.63
CA VAL A 146 1.20 15.55 -14.73
C VAL A 146 1.90 16.92 -14.68
N LYS A 147 1.83 17.76 -15.71
CA LYS A 147 3.02 18.32 -16.37
C LYS A 147 3.35 19.82 -16.18
N LYS A 148 2.39 20.76 -16.14
CA LYS A 148 2.63 22.22 -16.05
C LYS A 148 1.40 23.03 -15.57
N VAL A 149 1.43 23.46 -14.30
CA VAL A 149 0.44 24.39 -13.72
C VAL A 149 0.21 25.58 -14.64
N THR A 150 -1.03 25.73 -15.12
CA THR A 150 -1.47 26.84 -15.99
C THR A 150 -2.62 27.55 -15.31
N TYR A 151 -2.52 28.88 -15.27
CA TYR A 151 -3.57 29.77 -14.77
C TYR A 151 -4.25 30.46 -15.96
N TYR A 152 -5.54 30.72 -15.83
CA TYR A 152 -6.42 31.36 -16.82
C TYR A 152 -7.16 32.55 -16.18
#